data_AF-A0A378WD93-F1
#
_entry.id   AF-A0A378WD93-F1
#
_cell.length_a   1.000
_cell.length_b   1.000
_cell.length_c   1.000
_cell.angle_alpha   90.00
_cell.angle_beta   90.00
_cell.angle_gamma   90.00
#
_symmetry.space_group_name_H-M   'P 1'
#
loop_
_entity.id
_entity.type
_entity.pdbx_description
1 polymer ?
#
loop_
_entity_poly.entity_id
_entity_poly.type
_entity_poly.pdbx_seq_one_letter_code
_entity_poly.pdbx_strand_id
1 'polypeptide(L)'
;MPKPSPKPQATSAYSSKSTQDEWAAFRLPEHCYFNLRIIDDGGQELAGGRKLHELQQQLGQAAAVTFRDNTQEFERDNVTTWDIGTLPESIKFARGKQQLTGYLGLQKEKDGRIALRLFDTTEAAEQAHRQGVIELMKLQLKEQVKDLNKGIQGFTQAAMLLKHINADTLCDDLTQAVCDRAFIGEDELPRNEKAFKEQIKRARSRLPAVKEALSRYLQETAAAYAELNGKLGKHPLTHLLKLRLQTLLAAGFATRTPWAQWPRLPSTSKP
;
A
#
# COMPACT_ATOMS: atom_id res chain seq x y z
N MET A 1 -6.31 41.25 76.73
CA MET A 1 -7.18 40.31 77.48
C MET A 1 -8.60 40.40 76.91
N PRO A 2 -9.35 39.29 76.79
CA PRO A 2 -9.95 38.82 75.53
C PRO A 2 -11.50 38.87 75.45
N LYS A 3 -12.05 38.66 74.23
CA LYS A 3 -13.50 38.46 73.93
C LYS A 3 -14.01 37.10 74.42
N PRO A 4 -15.33 36.93 74.65
CA PRO A 4 -16.13 36.08 73.73
C PRO A 4 -17.56 36.64 73.49
N SER A 5 -18.02 36.78 72.24
CA SER A 5 -18.67 35.79 71.36
C SER A 5 -20.16 35.53 71.68
N PRO A 6 -21.10 35.80 70.74
CA PRO A 6 -22.50 35.38 70.85
C PRO A 6 -22.68 33.90 70.47
N LYS A 7 -23.66 33.24 71.13
CA LYS A 7 -24.13 31.87 70.88
C LYS A 7 -25.14 31.81 69.70
N PRO A 8 -25.35 30.63 69.10
CA PRO A 8 -25.60 30.47 67.67
C PRO A 8 -27.09 30.52 67.31
N GLN A 9 -27.40 30.98 66.10
CA GLN A 9 -28.69 30.73 65.46
C GLN A 9 -28.55 29.70 64.33
N ALA A 10 -29.60 28.89 64.26
CA ALA A 10 -29.78 27.65 63.56
C ALA A 10 -29.30 27.63 62.10
N THR A 11 -28.69 26.50 61.76
CA THR A 11 -28.48 25.98 60.41
C THR A 11 -29.81 25.86 59.66
N SER A 12 -29.97 26.65 58.59
CA SER A 12 -30.95 26.38 57.55
C SER A 12 -30.27 25.57 56.46
N ALA A 13 -30.66 24.30 56.34
CA ALA A 13 -30.28 23.43 55.25
C ALA A 13 -30.85 23.99 53.94
N TYR A 14 -29.99 24.50 53.06
CA TYR A 14 -30.33 24.65 51.65
C TYR A 14 -29.93 23.37 50.93
N SER A 15 -30.92 22.49 50.73
CA SER A 15 -30.86 21.48 49.69
C SER A 15 -31.12 22.19 48.36
N SER A 16 -30.06 22.67 47.71
CA SER A 16 -30.12 23.03 46.29
C SER A 16 -29.85 21.77 45.48
N LYS A 17 -30.87 21.27 44.80
CA LYS A 17 -30.72 20.32 43.70
C LYS A 17 -29.83 21.00 42.65
N SER A 18 -28.55 20.65 42.60
CA SER A 18 -27.68 21.07 41.50
C SER A 18 -28.23 20.48 40.22
N THR A 19 -28.71 21.35 39.33
CA THR A 19 -29.25 20.95 38.04
C THR A 19 -28.08 20.52 37.16
N GLN A 20 -28.26 19.51 36.31
CA GLN A 20 -27.19 18.97 35.46
C GLN A 20 -26.52 20.04 34.57
N ASP A 21 -27.24 21.12 34.28
CA ASP A 21 -26.75 22.31 33.56
C ASP A 21 -25.75 23.17 34.36
N GLU A 22 -25.83 23.20 35.69
CA GLU A 22 -24.88 23.95 36.53
C GLU A 22 -23.49 23.29 36.54
N TRP A 23 -23.46 21.95 36.51
CA TRP A 23 -22.21 21.18 36.39
C TRP A 23 -21.55 21.33 35.02
N ALA A 24 -22.35 21.41 33.95
CA ALA A 24 -21.84 21.64 32.59
C ALA A 24 -21.22 23.04 32.42
N ALA A 25 -21.70 24.03 33.18
CA ALA A 25 -21.19 25.40 33.16
C ALA A 25 -19.94 25.61 34.03
N PHE A 26 -19.57 24.65 34.89
CA PHE A 26 -18.42 24.75 35.77
C PHE A 26 -17.10 24.51 35.01
N ARG A 27 -16.38 25.59 34.68
CA ARG A 27 -15.03 25.50 34.13
C ARG A 27 -14.05 25.09 35.23
N LEU A 28 -13.34 24.00 35.00
CA LEU A 28 -12.26 23.56 35.87
C LEU A 28 -11.13 24.60 35.89
N PRO A 29 -10.36 24.70 36.98
CA PRO A 29 -9.11 25.46 37.01
C PRO A 29 -8.15 25.02 35.90
N GLU A 30 -7.33 25.95 35.37
CA GLU A 30 -6.47 25.67 34.21
C GLU A 30 -5.51 24.49 34.41
N HIS A 31 -5.05 24.25 35.64
CA HIS A 31 -4.14 23.16 36.00
C HIS A 31 -4.80 21.78 35.96
N CYS A 32 -6.12 21.69 35.83
CA CYS A 32 -6.86 20.44 35.69
C CYS A 32 -7.03 20.00 34.21
N TYR A 33 -6.66 20.85 33.24
CA TYR A 33 -6.65 20.49 31.83
C TYR A 33 -5.28 19.94 31.42
N PHE A 34 -5.29 18.89 30.58
CA PHE A 34 -4.09 18.35 29.98
C PHE A 34 -3.37 19.40 29.12
N ASN A 35 -2.04 19.42 29.17
CA ASN A 35 -1.23 20.19 28.25
C ASN A 35 -0.88 19.32 27.04
N LEU A 36 -1.40 19.69 25.88
CA LEU A 36 -1.17 18.98 24.62
C LEU A 36 -0.01 19.65 23.89
N ARG A 37 0.93 18.84 23.39
CA ARG A 37 2.03 19.29 22.52
C ARG A 37 1.96 18.51 21.22
N ILE A 38 2.00 19.23 20.11
CA ILE A 38 1.95 18.68 18.76
C ILE A 38 3.34 18.82 18.17
N ILE A 39 3.92 17.69 17.79
CA ILE A 39 5.27 17.58 17.26
C ILE A 39 5.20 17.13 15.80
N ASP A 40 6.12 17.64 14.98
CA ASP A 40 6.31 17.16 13.61
C ASP A 40 7.19 15.90 13.55
N ASP A 41 7.35 15.35 12.34
CA ASP A 41 8.18 14.17 12.07
C ASP A 41 9.68 14.39 12.35
N GLY A 42 10.11 15.66 12.49
CA GLY A 42 11.47 16.07 12.89
C GLY A 42 11.65 16.24 14.40
N GLY A 43 10.59 16.07 15.19
CA GLY A 43 10.59 16.28 16.64
C GLY A 43 10.49 17.76 17.05
N GLN A 44 10.22 18.67 16.10
CA GLN A 44 9.99 20.08 16.38
C GLN A 44 8.54 20.29 16.85
N GLU A 45 8.37 21.11 17.88
CA GLU A 45 7.04 21.45 18.40
C GLU A 45 6.35 22.45 17.45
N LEU A 46 5.25 22.01 16.84
CA LEU A 46 4.43 22.81 15.93
C LEU A 46 3.46 23.73 16.68
N ALA A 47 2.86 23.22 17.76
CA ALA A 47 1.96 23.98 18.62
C ALA A 47 1.76 23.28 19.97
N GLY A 48 1.47 24.05 21.02
CA GLY A 48 1.19 23.53 22.35
C GLY A 48 0.06 24.32 23.03
N GLY A 49 -0.80 23.63 23.77
CA GLY A 49 -1.96 24.26 24.40
C GLY A 49 -2.85 23.29 25.18
N ARG A 50 -3.77 23.85 25.96
CA ARG A 50 -4.68 23.08 26.83
C ARG A 50 -6.04 22.78 26.21
N LYS A 51 -6.32 23.36 25.04
CA LYS A 51 -7.59 23.25 24.33
C LYS A 51 -7.38 22.64 22.95
N LEU A 52 -7.82 21.39 22.81
CA LEU A 52 -7.67 20.62 21.57
C LEU A 52 -8.30 21.31 20.35
N HIS A 53 -9.49 21.90 20.51
CA HIS A 53 -10.20 22.55 19.41
C HIS A 53 -9.49 23.81 18.88
N GLU A 54 -8.84 24.58 19.77
CA GLU A 54 -8.05 25.77 19.38
C GLU A 54 -6.77 25.33 18.65
N LEU A 55 -6.09 24.29 19.14
CA LEU A 55 -4.94 23.69 18.46
C LEU A 55 -5.31 23.14 17.07
N GLN A 56 -6.46 22.48 16.95
CA GLN A 56 -7.00 21.98 15.67
C GLN A 56 -7.35 23.10 14.71
N GLN A 57 -7.93 24.22 15.18
CA GLN A 57 -8.20 25.37 14.34
C GLN A 57 -6.92 26.07 13.88
N GLN A 58 -5.95 26.25 14.78
CA GLN A 58 -4.68 26.91 14.49
C GLN A 58 -3.86 26.12 13.44
N LEU A 59 -3.69 24.82 13.65
CA LEU A 59 -2.97 23.96 12.72
C LEU A 59 -3.80 23.65 11.47
N GLY A 60 -5.13 23.56 11.62
CA GLY A 60 -6.06 23.39 10.51
C GLY A 60 -6.06 24.60 9.56
N GLN A 61 -5.93 25.83 10.08
CA GLN A 61 -5.76 27.04 9.27
C GLN A 61 -4.37 27.11 8.63
N ALA A 62 -3.31 26.75 9.35
CA ALA A 62 -1.96 26.69 8.78
C ALA A 62 -1.86 25.64 7.65
N ALA A 63 -2.56 24.51 7.78
CA ALA A 63 -2.72 23.53 6.70
C ALA A 63 -3.65 24.04 5.58
N ALA A 64 -4.74 24.73 5.93
CA ALA A 64 -5.71 25.27 4.97
C ALA A 64 -5.11 26.33 4.02
N VAL A 65 -4.14 27.11 4.48
CA VAL A 65 -3.49 28.19 3.70
C VAL A 65 -2.55 27.65 2.61
N THR A 66 -2.26 26.34 2.58
CA THR A 66 -1.49 25.70 1.48
C THR A 66 -2.38 25.07 0.40
N PHE A 67 -3.71 25.16 0.49
CA PHE A 67 -4.59 24.58 -0.53
C PHE A 67 -4.98 25.61 -1.59
N ARG A 68 -4.17 25.66 -2.66
CA ARG A 68 -4.53 26.31 -3.92
C ARG A 68 -5.33 25.33 -4.79
N ASP A 69 -6.19 25.89 -5.64
CA ASP A 69 -7.15 25.24 -6.57
C ASP A 69 -6.53 24.30 -7.64
N ASN A 70 -5.29 23.85 -7.48
CA ASN A 70 -4.56 23.18 -8.55
C ASN A 70 -4.10 21.78 -8.12
N THR A 71 -4.81 20.74 -8.60
CA THR A 71 -4.41 19.34 -8.43
C THR A 71 -3.02 19.05 -8.97
N GLN A 72 -2.54 19.84 -9.94
CA GLN A 72 -1.19 19.76 -10.50
C GLN A 72 -0.08 20.00 -9.48
N GLU A 73 -0.34 20.70 -8.37
CA GLU A 73 0.67 20.90 -7.32
C GLU A 73 1.04 19.60 -6.60
N PHE A 74 0.18 18.57 -6.67
CA PHE A 74 0.39 17.27 -6.03
C PHE A 74 0.83 16.17 -7.02
N GLU A 75 0.90 16.48 -8.31
CA GLU A 75 1.32 15.54 -9.35
C GLU A 75 2.76 15.81 -9.79
N ARG A 76 3.43 14.76 -10.26
CA ARG A 76 4.82 14.90 -10.74
C ARG A 76 5.14 13.89 -11.81
N ASP A 77 5.70 14.36 -12.91
CA ASP A 77 6.14 13.50 -13.99
C ASP A 77 7.56 12.96 -13.76
N ASN A 78 7.88 11.88 -14.47
CA ASN A 78 9.24 11.35 -14.61
C ASN A 78 9.97 11.09 -13.27
N VAL A 79 9.28 10.45 -12.34
CA VAL A 79 9.84 9.98 -11.07
C VAL A 79 10.81 8.84 -11.34
N THR A 80 12.11 9.08 -11.14
CA THR A 80 13.17 8.07 -11.34
C THR A 80 13.88 7.66 -10.05
N THR A 81 13.70 8.46 -9.00
CA THR A 81 14.17 8.23 -7.63
C THR A 81 13.05 8.53 -6.63
N TRP A 82 13.23 8.15 -5.36
CA TRP A 82 12.31 8.57 -4.31
C TRP A 82 12.68 9.98 -3.80
N ASP A 83 12.17 11.00 -4.48
CA ASP A 83 12.35 12.43 -4.16
C ASP A 83 11.01 13.19 -4.11
N ILE A 84 9.93 12.44 -3.89
CA ILE A 84 8.54 12.91 -3.71
C ILE A 84 8.16 13.18 -2.25
N GLY A 85 9.13 13.10 -1.33
CA GLY A 85 8.89 13.25 0.11
C GLY A 85 8.06 12.10 0.71
N THR A 86 7.25 12.44 1.72
CA THR A 86 6.30 11.53 2.36
C THR A 86 4.93 11.69 1.70
N LEU A 87 4.39 10.60 1.19
CA LEU A 87 3.07 10.54 0.58
C LEU A 87 2.01 10.39 1.69
N PRO A 88 1.13 11.38 1.90
CA PRO A 88 0.01 11.23 2.83
C PRO A 88 -0.97 10.15 2.33
N GLU A 89 -1.81 9.63 3.24
CA GLU A 89 -2.84 8.67 2.88
C GLU A 89 -3.91 9.27 1.95
N SER A 90 -4.29 10.52 2.22
CA SER A 90 -5.22 11.28 1.41
C SER A 90 -4.92 12.78 1.49
N ILE A 91 -5.37 13.52 0.48
CA ILE A 91 -5.27 14.98 0.38
C ILE A 91 -6.67 15.53 0.15
N LYS A 92 -7.04 16.55 0.92
CA LYS A 92 -8.28 17.31 0.67
C LYS A 92 -7.95 18.51 -0.20
N PHE A 93 -8.72 18.75 -1.25
CA PHE A 93 -8.49 19.88 -2.15
C PHE A 93 -9.81 20.43 -2.67
N ALA A 94 -9.82 21.71 -3.06
CA ALA A 94 -10.97 22.31 -3.71
C ALA A 94 -10.89 22.08 -5.22
N ARG A 95 -12.04 21.75 -5.83
CA ARG A 95 -12.22 21.78 -7.29
C ARG A 95 -13.46 22.57 -7.60
N GLY A 96 -13.28 23.83 -7.98
CA GLY A 96 -14.39 24.78 -8.13
C GLY A 96 -15.01 25.11 -6.77
N LYS A 97 -16.31 24.82 -6.59
CA LYS A 97 -17.02 25.09 -5.32
C LYS A 97 -17.11 23.89 -4.38
N GLN A 98 -16.51 22.76 -4.73
CA GLN A 98 -16.60 21.51 -3.96
C GLN A 98 -15.26 21.15 -3.32
N GLN A 99 -15.31 20.69 -2.07
CA GLN A 99 -14.19 20.08 -1.36
C GLN A 99 -14.18 18.59 -1.69
N LEU A 100 -13.07 18.11 -2.26
CA LEU A 100 -12.85 16.73 -2.65
C LEU A 100 -11.71 16.12 -1.83
N THR A 101 -11.71 14.79 -1.75
CA THR A 101 -10.61 14.01 -1.18
C THR A 101 -10.00 13.18 -2.30
N GLY A 102 -8.68 13.23 -2.44
CA GLY A 102 -7.94 12.44 -3.41
C GLY A 102 -6.82 11.65 -2.74
N TYR A 103 -6.36 10.62 -3.44
CA TYR A 103 -5.40 9.64 -2.94
C TYR A 103 -4.18 9.64 -3.86
N LEU A 104 -2.98 9.76 -3.29
CA LEU A 104 -1.76 9.79 -4.09
C LEU A 104 -1.23 8.39 -4.36
N GLY A 105 -0.78 8.17 -5.59
CA GLY A 105 -0.12 6.93 -5.99
C GLY A 105 0.93 7.17 -7.08
N LEU A 106 1.95 6.32 -7.09
CA LEU A 106 2.90 6.26 -8.20
C LEU A 106 2.27 5.44 -9.31
N GLN A 107 2.16 5.99 -10.52
CA GLN A 107 1.60 5.32 -11.67
C GLN A 107 2.69 5.06 -12.72
N LYS A 108 2.68 3.86 -13.30
CA LYS A 108 3.39 3.56 -14.54
C LYS A 108 2.58 4.10 -15.72
N GLU A 109 3.14 5.06 -16.43
CA GLU A 109 2.56 5.66 -17.63
C GLU A 109 2.73 4.76 -18.86
N LYS A 110 1.95 5.05 -19.91
CA LYS A 110 1.96 4.27 -21.16
C LYS A 110 3.31 4.31 -21.88
N ASP A 111 4.07 5.39 -21.72
CA ASP A 111 5.42 5.56 -22.27
C ASP A 111 6.50 4.88 -21.41
N GLY A 112 6.10 4.21 -20.31
CA GLY A 112 6.99 3.51 -19.39
C GLY A 112 7.59 4.40 -18.29
N ARG A 113 7.31 5.71 -18.28
CA ARG A 113 7.74 6.58 -17.18
C ARG A 113 6.89 6.35 -15.95
N ILE A 114 7.39 6.79 -14.80
CA ILE A 114 6.66 6.74 -13.55
C ILE A 114 6.26 8.17 -13.20
N ALA A 115 5.02 8.35 -12.77
CA ALA A 115 4.51 9.65 -12.35
C ALA A 115 3.78 9.54 -11.01
N LEU A 116 3.82 10.60 -10.21
CA LEU A 116 2.94 10.77 -9.07
C LEU A 116 1.63 11.35 -9.58
N ARG A 117 0.52 10.66 -9.30
CA ARG A 117 -0.82 11.01 -9.75
C ARG A 117 -1.80 11.03 -8.58
N LEU A 118 -2.85 11.82 -8.73
CA LEU A 118 -3.97 11.88 -7.82
C LEU A 118 -5.11 10.99 -8.35
N PHE A 119 -5.69 10.19 -7.46
CA PHE A 119 -6.79 9.27 -7.75
C PHE A 119 -8.01 9.61 -6.91
N ASP A 120 -9.19 9.30 -7.44
CA ASP A 120 -10.47 9.55 -6.77
C ASP A 120 -10.84 8.49 -5.71
N THR A 121 -10.19 7.32 -5.77
CA THR A 121 -10.46 6.18 -4.86
C THR A 121 -9.17 5.61 -4.28
N THR A 122 -9.25 5.08 -3.06
CA THR A 122 -8.14 4.44 -2.38
C THR A 122 -7.65 3.22 -3.16
N GLU A 123 -8.56 2.41 -3.68
CA GLU A 123 -8.24 1.15 -4.37
C GLU A 123 -7.48 1.41 -5.68
N ALA A 124 -7.90 2.41 -6.45
CA ALA A 124 -7.18 2.80 -7.67
C ALA A 124 -5.78 3.33 -7.36
N ALA A 125 -5.67 4.15 -6.31
CA ALA A 125 -4.38 4.68 -5.86
C ALA A 125 -3.43 3.57 -5.41
N GLU A 126 -3.90 2.63 -4.59
CA GLU A 126 -3.09 1.52 -4.08
C GLU A 126 -2.61 0.59 -5.19
N GLN A 127 -3.49 0.23 -6.13
CA GLN A 127 -3.14 -0.60 -7.27
C GLN A 127 -2.10 0.07 -8.16
N ALA A 128 -2.34 1.34 -8.51
CA ALA A 128 -1.38 2.13 -9.28
C ALA A 128 -0.06 2.21 -8.51
N HIS A 129 -0.11 2.63 -7.25
CA HIS A 129 1.05 2.85 -6.39
C HIS A 129 1.92 1.60 -6.26
N ARG A 130 1.33 0.41 -6.07
CA ARG A 130 2.08 -0.85 -6.06
C ARG A 130 2.87 -1.03 -7.35
N GLN A 131 2.23 -0.86 -8.51
CA GLN A 131 2.89 -0.99 -9.81
C GLN A 131 3.96 0.08 -10.01
N GLY A 132 3.68 1.34 -9.67
CA GLY A 132 4.65 2.43 -9.78
C GLY A 132 5.86 2.25 -8.86
N VAL A 133 5.66 1.77 -7.63
CA VAL A 133 6.76 1.43 -6.71
C VAL A 133 7.60 0.28 -7.27
N ILE A 134 6.98 -0.79 -7.79
CA ILE A 134 7.72 -1.90 -8.39
C ILE A 134 8.59 -1.41 -9.55
N GLU A 135 8.06 -0.60 -10.45
CA GLU A 135 8.83 -0.02 -11.56
C GLU A 135 9.95 0.91 -11.05
N LEU A 136 9.68 1.72 -10.03
CA LEU A 136 10.72 2.58 -9.42
C LEU A 136 11.83 1.73 -8.78
N MET A 137 11.47 0.62 -8.14
CA MET A 137 12.44 -0.32 -7.59
C MET A 137 13.25 -1.01 -8.68
N LYS A 138 12.68 -1.34 -9.84
CA LYS A 138 13.44 -1.88 -10.99
C LYS A 138 14.53 -0.91 -11.43
N LEU A 139 14.28 0.41 -11.41
CA LEU A 139 15.29 1.43 -11.72
C LEU A 139 16.43 1.46 -10.69
N GLN A 140 16.19 1.09 -9.44
CA GLN A 140 17.20 1.04 -8.37
C GLN A 140 17.91 -0.33 -8.27
N LEU A 141 17.32 -1.37 -8.85
CA LEU A 141 17.77 -2.76 -8.82
C LEU A 141 18.15 -3.26 -10.23
N LYS A 142 18.65 -2.37 -11.09
CA LYS A 142 18.94 -2.65 -12.51
C LYS A 142 19.79 -3.91 -12.72
N GLU A 143 20.85 -4.09 -11.93
CA GLU A 143 21.71 -5.28 -12.05
C GLU A 143 20.99 -6.57 -11.65
N GLN A 144 20.16 -6.53 -10.60
CA GLN A 144 19.37 -7.69 -10.18
C GLN A 144 18.27 -8.04 -11.20
N VAL A 145 17.61 -7.03 -11.77
CA VAL A 145 16.61 -7.22 -12.83
C VAL A 145 17.28 -7.72 -14.11
N LYS A 146 18.47 -7.22 -14.45
CA LYS A 146 19.25 -7.72 -15.59
C LYS A 146 19.64 -9.19 -15.41
N ASP A 147 20.05 -9.60 -14.20
CA ASP A 147 20.32 -11.00 -13.89
C ASP A 147 19.05 -11.87 -13.96
N LEU A 148 17.91 -11.35 -13.52
CA LEU A 148 16.62 -12.02 -13.68
C LEU A 148 16.29 -12.27 -15.16
N ASN A 149 16.51 -11.26 -16.02
CA ASN A 149 16.27 -11.32 -17.46
C ASN A 149 17.26 -12.21 -18.22
N LYS A 150 18.43 -12.54 -17.66
CA LYS A 150 19.33 -13.56 -18.24
C LYS A 150 18.70 -14.96 -18.25
N GLY A 151 17.67 -15.16 -17.45
CA GLY A 151 16.83 -16.33 -17.50
C GLY A 151 16.58 -16.98 -16.16
N ILE A 152 15.48 -17.72 -16.14
CA ILE A 152 15.04 -18.59 -15.07
C ILE A 152 15.52 -20.01 -15.41
N GLN A 153 15.98 -20.76 -14.41
CA GLN A 153 16.49 -22.11 -14.65
C GLN A 153 15.40 -23.00 -15.24
N GLY A 154 15.70 -23.68 -16.34
CA GLY A 154 14.75 -24.56 -17.05
C GLY A 154 13.67 -23.83 -17.84
N PHE A 155 13.80 -22.51 -18.03
CA PHE A 155 12.88 -21.72 -18.83
C PHE A 155 12.69 -22.28 -20.25
N THR A 156 13.78 -22.62 -20.95
CA THR A 156 13.70 -23.16 -22.32
C THR A 156 12.84 -24.42 -22.40
N GLN A 157 13.03 -25.37 -21.47
CA GLN A 157 12.24 -26.59 -21.43
C GLN A 157 10.78 -26.29 -21.09
N ALA A 158 10.51 -25.41 -20.12
CA ALA A 158 9.15 -25.02 -19.77
C ALA A 158 8.43 -24.33 -20.94
N ALA A 159 9.10 -23.42 -21.65
CA ALA A 159 8.57 -22.72 -22.82
C ALA A 159 8.24 -23.69 -23.97
N MET A 160 9.04 -24.74 -24.18
CA MET A 160 8.72 -25.79 -25.16
C MET A 160 7.46 -26.58 -24.79
N LEU A 161 7.26 -26.89 -23.50
CA LEU A 161 6.07 -27.58 -23.02
C LEU A 161 4.82 -26.67 -23.04
N LEU A 162 5.00 -25.38 -22.80
CA LEU A 162 3.97 -24.33 -22.81
C LEU A 162 3.92 -23.57 -24.14
N LYS A 163 4.17 -24.24 -25.27
CA LYS A 163 4.30 -23.63 -26.61
C LYS A 163 3.10 -22.80 -27.10
N HIS A 164 1.95 -22.89 -26.44
CA HIS A 164 0.78 -22.05 -26.72
C HIS A 164 0.93 -20.63 -26.20
N ILE A 165 1.93 -20.37 -25.33
CA ILE A 165 2.32 -19.04 -24.88
C ILE A 165 3.61 -18.65 -25.63
N ASN A 166 3.65 -17.44 -26.18
CA ASN A 166 4.87 -16.90 -26.77
C ASN A 166 5.99 -16.80 -25.69
N ALA A 167 7.21 -17.19 -26.04
CA ALA A 167 8.31 -17.28 -25.09
C ALA A 167 8.67 -15.91 -24.46
N ASP A 168 8.71 -14.84 -25.24
CA ASP A 168 9.01 -13.50 -24.72
C ASP A 168 7.90 -13.03 -23.77
N THR A 169 6.63 -13.27 -24.14
CA THR A 169 5.49 -12.97 -23.26
C THR A 169 5.55 -13.76 -21.95
N LEU A 170 5.95 -15.03 -22.00
CA LEU A 170 6.11 -15.86 -20.80
C LEU A 170 7.28 -15.36 -19.94
N CYS A 171 8.40 -14.98 -20.56
CA CYS A 171 9.55 -14.43 -19.86
C CYS A 171 9.19 -13.14 -19.13
N ASP A 172 8.50 -12.21 -19.81
CA ASP A 172 8.05 -10.95 -19.22
C ASP A 172 7.08 -11.18 -18.06
N ASP A 173 6.11 -12.08 -18.22
CA ASP A 173 5.14 -12.43 -17.17
C ASP A 173 5.83 -13.02 -15.94
N LEU A 174 6.79 -13.94 -16.12
CA LEU A 174 7.56 -14.50 -15.02
C LEU A 174 8.43 -13.45 -14.33
N THR A 175 9.08 -12.57 -15.08
CA THR A 175 9.88 -11.47 -14.54
C THR A 175 9.01 -10.54 -13.69
N GLN A 176 7.82 -10.18 -14.18
CA GLN A 176 6.87 -9.36 -13.42
C GLN A 176 6.42 -10.07 -12.13
N ALA A 177 6.11 -11.37 -12.19
CA ALA A 177 5.73 -12.15 -11.02
C ALA A 177 6.86 -12.24 -9.97
N VAL A 178 8.11 -12.44 -10.39
CA VAL A 178 9.28 -12.41 -9.49
C VAL A 178 9.43 -11.02 -8.87
N CYS A 179 9.39 -9.96 -9.67
CA CYS A 179 9.52 -8.60 -9.18
C CYS A 179 8.45 -8.28 -8.15
N ASP A 180 7.17 -8.51 -8.45
CA ASP A 180 6.08 -8.24 -7.51
C ASP A 180 6.26 -9.00 -6.17
N ARG A 181 6.57 -10.30 -6.25
CA ARG A 181 6.73 -11.14 -5.05
C ARG A 181 7.96 -10.79 -4.23
N ALA A 182 9.09 -10.53 -4.88
CA ALA A 182 10.36 -10.25 -4.22
C ALA A 182 10.40 -8.80 -3.70
N PHE A 183 9.86 -7.85 -4.47
CA PHE A 183 9.96 -6.43 -4.18
C PHE A 183 8.97 -6.00 -3.12
N ILE A 184 7.72 -6.44 -3.19
CA ILE A 184 6.66 -6.07 -2.24
C ILE A 184 6.22 -7.30 -1.45
N GLY A 185 5.72 -8.33 -2.14
CA GLY A 185 5.12 -9.48 -1.48
C GLY A 185 3.89 -9.07 -0.65
N GLU A 186 3.96 -9.32 0.66
CA GLU A 186 2.91 -8.99 1.63
C GLU A 186 3.30 -7.77 2.50
N ASP A 187 4.40 -7.08 2.18
CA ASP A 187 4.80 -5.89 2.92
C ASP A 187 3.89 -4.70 2.59
N GLU A 188 3.80 -3.76 3.53
CA GLU A 188 3.19 -2.46 3.30
C GLU A 188 3.94 -1.68 2.21
N LEU A 189 3.18 -0.96 1.39
CA LEU A 189 3.76 -0.14 0.32
C LEU A 189 4.54 1.04 0.91
N PRO A 190 5.77 1.29 0.46
CA PRO A 190 6.56 2.41 0.95
C PRO A 190 5.88 3.73 0.57
N ARG A 191 5.62 4.58 1.57
CA ARG A 191 5.05 5.93 1.40
C ARG A 191 6.08 7.04 1.68
N ASN A 192 7.32 6.70 2.02
CA ASN A 192 8.40 7.67 2.23
C ASN A 192 9.77 7.08 1.84
N GLU A 193 10.80 7.92 1.80
CA GLU A 193 12.13 7.54 1.33
C GLU A 193 12.79 6.48 2.21
N LYS A 194 12.58 6.55 3.53
CA LYS A 194 13.13 5.57 4.48
C LYS A 194 12.54 4.19 4.24
N ALA A 195 11.22 4.09 4.19
CA ALA A 195 10.50 2.85 3.90
C ALA A 195 10.91 2.28 2.53
N PHE A 196 11.04 3.14 1.51
CA PHE A 196 11.49 2.73 0.19
C PHE A 196 12.91 2.13 0.21
N LYS A 197 13.87 2.78 0.89
CA LYS A 197 15.24 2.26 1.04
C LYS A 197 15.28 0.94 1.81
N GLU A 198 14.48 0.79 2.85
CA GLU A 198 14.33 -0.48 3.57
C GLU A 198 13.75 -1.58 2.68
N GLN A 199 12.75 -1.24 1.86
CA GLN A 199 12.14 -2.16 0.92
C GLN A 199 13.12 -2.63 -0.14
N ILE A 200 13.97 -1.75 -0.66
CA ILE A 200 15.06 -2.09 -1.58
C ILE A 200 16.02 -3.12 -0.95
N LYS A 201 16.37 -2.96 0.33
CA LYS A 201 17.24 -3.93 1.04
C LYS A 201 16.56 -5.30 1.16
N ARG A 202 15.29 -5.32 1.57
CA ARG A 202 14.49 -6.56 1.68
C ARG A 202 14.36 -7.25 0.33
N ALA A 203 14.06 -6.49 -0.72
CA ALA A 203 13.94 -6.99 -2.09
C ALA A 203 15.22 -7.68 -2.57
N ARG A 204 16.39 -7.05 -2.37
CA ARG A 204 17.70 -7.66 -2.71
C ARG A 204 17.91 -9.00 -2.02
N SER A 205 17.54 -9.10 -0.74
CA SER A 205 17.67 -10.33 0.02
C SER A 205 16.69 -11.43 -0.43
N ARG A 206 15.47 -11.06 -0.84
CA ARG A 206 14.41 -12.02 -1.24
C ARG A 206 14.56 -12.54 -2.66
N LEU A 207 15.07 -11.70 -3.56
CA LEU A 207 15.04 -11.97 -5.00
C LEU A 207 15.67 -13.33 -5.39
N PRO A 208 16.82 -13.76 -4.85
CA PRO A 208 17.38 -15.07 -5.18
C PRO A 208 16.44 -16.23 -4.84
N ALA A 209 15.90 -16.24 -3.62
CA ALA A 209 14.99 -17.29 -3.15
C ALA A 209 13.67 -17.33 -3.93
N VAL A 210 13.13 -16.16 -4.29
CA VAL A 210 11.90 -16.06 -5.10
C VAL A 210 12.16 -16.56 -6.53
N LYS A 211 13.29 -16.17 -7.14
CA LYS A 211 13.70 -16.63 -8.48
C LYS A 211 13.85 -18.16 -8.51
N GLU A 212 14.49 -18.74 -7.50
CA GLU A 212 14.66 -20.19 -7.38
C GLU A 212 13.31 -20.91 -7.20
N ALA A 213 12.46 -20.44 -6.29
CA ALA A 213 11.15 -21.02 -6.05
C ALA A 213 10.27 -20.98 -7.31
N LEU A 214 10.24 -19.84 -8.02
CA LEU A 214 9.48 -19.72 -9.27
C LEU A 214 10.04 -20.65 -10.35
N SER A 215 11.37 -20.78 -10.46
CA SER A 215 12.01 -21.70 -11.41
C SER A 215 11.51 -23.13 -11.21
N ARG A 216 11.49 -23.59 -9.95
CA ARG A 216 11.00 -24.91 -9.58
C ARG A 216 9.51 -25.08 -9.89
N TYR A 217 8.65 -24.14 -9.47
CA TYR A 217 7.22 -24.23 -9.75
C TYR A 217 6.90 -24.21 -11.24
N LEU A 218 7.62 -23.42 -12.03
CA LEU A 218 7.45 -23.37 -13.47
C LEU A 218 7.76 -24.74 -14.10
N GLN A 219 8.87 -25.37 -13.72
CA GLN A 219 9.25 -26.69 -14.21
C GLN A 219 8.21 -27.76 -13.83
N GLU A 220 7.81 -27.80 -12.56
CA GLU A 220 6.78 -28.73 -12.06
C GLU A 220 5.45 -28.54 -12.80
N THR A 221 5.02 -27.28 -12.98
CA THR A 221 3.76 -26.94 -13.66
C THR A 221 3.80 -27.30 -15.14
N ALA A 222 4.90 -27.00 -15.83
CA ALA A 222 5.07 -27.31 -17.25
C ALA A 222 5.12 -28.83 -17.49
N ALA A 223 5.79 -29.58 -16.62
CA ALA A 223 5.82 -31.05 -16.67
C ALA A 223 4.43 -31.65 -16.45
N ALA A 224 3.70 -31.17 -15.43
CA ALA A 224 2.37 -31.67 -15.14
C ALA A 224 1.34 -31.30 -16.22
N TYR A 225 1.47 -30.13 -16.84
CA TYR A 225 0.69 -29.76 -18.03
C TYR A 225 0.94 -30.71 -19.21
N ALA A 226 2.21 -31.06 -19.47
CA ALA A 226 2.57 -31.98 -20.54
C ALA A 226 2.04 -33.40 -20.29
N GLU A 227 2.17 -33.90 -19.06
CA GLU A 227 1.64 -35.20 -18.65
C GLU A 227 0.12 -35.28 -18.82
N LEU A 228 -0.60 -34.25 -18.36
CA LEU A 228 -2.04 -34.17 -18.49
C LEU A 228 -2.48 -34.14 -19.96
N ASN A 229 -1.79 -33.36 -20.80
CA ASN A 229 -2.06 -33.34 -22.24
C ASN A 229 -1.81 -34.69 -22.93
N GLY A 230 -0.83 -35.47 -22.47
CA GLY A 230 -0.62 -36.84 -22.93
C GLY A 230 -1.75 -37.79 -22.55
N LYS A 231 -2.27 -37.67 -21.32
CA LYS A 231 -3.37 -38.52 -20.79
C LYS A 231 -4.74 -38.16 -21.36
N LEU A 232 -4.93 -36.91 -21.79
CA LEU A 232 -6.18 -36.39 -22.35
C LEU A 232 -6.58 -37.02 -23.71
N GLY A 233 -5.79 -37.90 -24.32
CA GLY A 233 -6.00 -38.39 -25.69
C GLY A 233 -7.45 -38.81 -26.05
N LYS A 234 -8.07 -39.72 -25.29
CA LYS A 234 -9.40 -40.31 -25.63
C LYS A 234 -10.51 -40.01 -24.61
N HIS A 235 -10.30 -39.07 -23.69
CA HIS A 235 -11.27 -38.83 -22.62
C HIS A 235 -12.50 -38.05 -23.13
N PRO A 236 -13.74 -38.38 -22.74
CA PRO A 236 -14.94 -37.66 -23.20
C PRO A 236 -14.93 -36.16 -22.84
N LEU A 237 -14.29 -35.81 -21.72
CA LEU A 237 -14.17 -34.42 -21.26
C LEU A 237 -12.94 -33.68 -21.81
N THR A 238 -12.22 -34.26 -22.76
CA THR A 238 -10.95 -33.67 -23.24
C THR A 238 -11.08 -32.25 -23.75
N HIS A 239 -12.17 -31.95 -24.47
CA HIS A 239 -12.42 -30.60 -24.95
C HIS A 239 -12.58 -29.59 -23.79
N LEU A 240 -13.38 -29.93 -22.78
CA LEU A 240 -13.61 -29.06 -21.62
C LEU A 240 -12.34 -28.86 -20.79
N LEU A 241 -11.58 -29.94 -20.58
CA LEU A 241 -10.32 -29.88 -19.82
C LEU A 241 -9.26 -29.06 -20.55
N LYS A 242 -9.14 -29.19 -21.87
CA LYS A 242 -8.25 -28.34 -22.67
C LYS A 242 -8.64 -26.86 -22.59
N LEU A 243 -9.93 -26.54 -22.68
CA LEU A 243 -10.41 -25.16 -22.56
C LEU A 243 -10.05 -24.58 -21.18
N ARG A 244 -10.25 -25.35 -20.11
CA ARG A 244 -9.90 -24.92 -18.76
C ARG A 244 -8.38 -24.73 -18.58
N LEU A 245 -7.57 -25.62 -19.14
CA LEU A 245 -6.10 -25.46 -19.10
C LEU A 245 -5.63 -24.22 -19.86
N GLN A 246 -6.26 -23.90 -21.00
CA GLN A 246 -5.96 -22.68 -21.75
C GLN A 246 -6.29 -21.41 -20.95
N THR A 247 -7.30 -21.45 -20.07
CA THR A 247 -7.59 -20.33 -19.16
C THR A 247 -6.62 -20.26 -17.97
N LEU A 248 -6.23 -21.41 -17.43
CA LEU A 248 -5.38 -21.48 -16.23
C LEU A 248 -3.92 -21.17 -16.53
N LEU A 249 -3.40 -21.65 -17.66
CA LEU A 249 -2.04 -21.38 -18.17
C LEU A 249 -2.08 -20.52 -19.43
N ALA A 250 -2.90 -19.46 -19.44
CA ALA A 250 -2.89 -18.44 -20.49
C ALA A 250 -1.70 -17.47 -20.31
N ALA A 251 -1.41 -16.66 -21.32
CA ALA A 251 -0.48 -15.52 -21.17
C ALA A 251 -0.88 -14.67 -19.94
N GLY A 252 0.08 -14.27 -19.13
CA GLY A 252 -0.17 -13.54 -17.88
C GLY A 252 -0.54 -14.42 -16.68
N PHE A 253 -0.48 -15.76 -16.78
CA PHE A 253 -0.87 -16.61 -15.65
C PHE A 253 0.05 -16.43 -14.44
N ALA A 254 1.34 -16.12 -14.64
CA ALA A 254 2.29 -16.03 -13.56
C ALA A 254 1.97 -14.84 -12.66
N THR A 255 1.71 -13.67 -13.25
CA THR A 255 1.30 -12.46 -12.52
C THR A 255 -0.10 -12.56 -11.91
N ARG A 256 -1.05 -13.22 -12.59
CA ARG A 256 -2.42 -13.38 -12.06
C ARG A 256 -2.54 -14.40 -10.93
N THR A 257 -1.60 -15.34 -10.82
CA THR A 257 -1.68 -16.42 -9.83
C THR A 257 -1.09 -15.94 -8.50
N PRO A 258 -1.89 -15.85 -7.41
CA PRO A 258 -1.38 -15.47 -6.10
C PRO A 258 -0.27 -16.43 -5.65
N TRP A 259 0.78 -15.90 -5.01
CA TRP A 259 1.96 -16.68 -4.63
C TRP A 259 1.63 -17.97 -3.86
N ALA A 260 0.64 -17.90 -2.95
CA ALA A 260 0.18 -19.04 -2.15
C ALA A 260 -0.42 -20.19 -2.98
N GLN A 261 -0.83 -19.94 -4.22
CA GLN A 261 -1.43 -20.93 -5.12
C GLN A 261 -0.41 -21.62 -6.03
N TRP A 262 0.81 -21.07 -6.19
CA TRP A 262 1.85 -21.66 -7.02
C TRP A 262 2.19 -23.12 -6.69
N PRO A 263 2.34 -23.53 -5.41
CA PRO A 263 2.56 -24.94 -5.07
C PRO A 263 1.42 -25.87 -5.50
N ARG A 264 0.22 -25.31 -5.74
CA ARG A 264 -0.97 -26.08 -6.13
C ARG A 264 -1.10 -26.25 -7.64
N LEU A 265 -0.47 -25.40 -8.45
CA LEU A 265 -0.55 -25.49 -9.91
C LEU A 265 -0.22 -26.91 -10.43
N PRO A 266 0.87 -27.57 -9.98
CA PRO A 266 1.19 -28.94 -10.43
C PRO A 266 0.20 -30.00 -9.91
N SER A 267 -0.45 -29.74 -8.77
CA SER A 267 -1.41 -30.66 -8.16
C SER A 267 -2.80 -30.59 -8.82
N THR A 268 -3.19 -29.43 -9.35
CA THR A 268 -4.48 -29.28 -10.06
C THR A 268 -4.50 -29.98 -11.42
N SER A 269 -3.34 -30.41 -11.93
CA SER A 269 -3.19 -31.25 -13.12
C SER A 269 -3.15 -32.74 -12.85
N LYS A 270 -3.15 -33.17 -11.57
CA LYS A 270 -3.36 -34.59 -11.25
C LYS A 270 -4.87 -34.89 -11.30
N PRO A 271 -5.30 -35.90 -12.09
CA PRO A 271 -6.71 -36.25 -12.24
C PRO A 271 -7.34 -36.71 -10.93
#